data_AF-A0A822B8I9-F1
#
_entry.id   AF-A0A822B8I9-F1
#
_cell.length_a   1.000
_cell.length_b   1.000
_cell.length_c   1.000
_cell.angle_alpha   90.00
_cell.angle_beta   90.00
_cell.angle_gamma   90.00
#
_symmetry.space_group_name_H-M   'P 1'
#
loop_
_entity.id
_entity.type
_entity.pdbx_description
1 polymer ?
#
loop_
_entity_poly.entity_id
_entity_poly.type
_entity_poly.pdbx_seq_one_letter_code
_entity_poly.pdbx_strand_id
1 'polypeptide(L)'
;LKTREHGLHTLQVLFSQKYLPDQVAARSENIIEQLIACLKKGSESEGKLAAIVTSLFCIQLGEPNDDLYVKFRDAIMPTLRDETKSLSLRTSYAQAVGIICFITSEDISATVDLMKSLEIIFSKSYLLNDGTTPILARDLPELHTAALSSWCLLLSTMPNNYAHDLIR
;
A
#
# COMPACT_ATOMS: atom_id res chain seq x y z
N LEU A 1 -20.00 13.25 2.92
CA LEU A 1 -19.32 11.95 3.10
C LEU A 1 -19.64 10.97 1.96
N LYS A 2 -20.90 10.61 1.70
CA LYS A 2 -21.28 9.73 0.56
C LYS A 2 -20.79 10.18 -0.84
N THR A 3 -20.68 11.48 -1.09
CA THR A 3 -20.21 12.00 -2.39
C THR A 3 -18.73 11.69 -2.68
N ARG A 4 -17.87 11.67 -1.66
CA ARG A 4 -16.43 11.35 -1.83
C ARG A 4 -16.24 9.87 -2.12
N GLU A 5 -16.90 9.00 -1.36
CA GLU A 5 -16.89 7.55 -1.61
C GLU A 5 -17.41 7.20 -3.00
N HIS A 6 -18.50 7.85 -3.45
CA HIS A 6 -19.01 7.66 -4.81
C HIS A 6 -18.02 8.13 -5.89
N GLY A 7 -17.36 9.28 -5.67
CA GLY A 7 -16.31 9.78 -6.56
C GLY A 7 -15.13 8.82 -6.66
N LEU A 8 -14.64 8.32 -5.51
CA LEU A 8 -13.56 7.33 -5.46
C LEU A 8 -13.94 6.02 -6.16
N HIS A 9 -15.15 5.51 -5.93
CA HIS A 9 -15.63 4.32 -6.62
C HIS A 9 -15.72 4.54 -8.14
N THR A 10 -16.17 5.72 -8.58
CA THR A 10 -16.20 6.06 -10.01
C THR A 10 -14.79 6.10 -10.60
N LEU A 11 -13.82 6.70 -9.90
CA LEU A 11 -12.42 6.71 -10.31
C LEU A 11 -11.81 5.31 -10.34
N GLN A 12 -12.12 4.46 -9.35
CA GLN A 12 -11.69 3.07 -9.31
C GLN A 12 -12.13 2.34 -10.58
N VAL A 13 -13.43 2.37 -10.88
CA VAL A 13 -13.99 1.72 -12.08
C VAL A 13 -13.35 2.29 -13.35
N LEU A 14 -13.24 3.61 -13.44
CA LEU A 14 -12.67 4.27 -14.62
C LEU A 14 -11.21 3.86 -14.85
N PHE A 15 -10.36 3.96 -13.83
CA PHE A 15 -8.93 3.65 -13.95
C PHE A 15 -8.65 2.16 -14.09
N SER A 16 -9.54 1.28 -13.59
CA SER A 16 -9.42 -0.16 -13.84
C SER A 16 -9.81 -0.57 -15.28
N GLN A 17 -10.61 0.24 -15.97
CA GLN A 17 -11.12 -0.09 -17.30
C GLN A 17 -10.43 0.67 -18.44
N LYS A 18 -9.87 1.84 -18.17
CA LYS A 18 -9.30 2.73 -19.19
C LYS A 18 -7.93 3.25 -18.77
N TYR A 19 -6.99 3.22 -19.71
CA TYR A 19 -5.70 3.89 -19.58
C TYR A 19 -5.83 5.33 -20.10
N LEU A 20 -5.60 6.31 -19.22
CA LEU A 20 -5.89 7.74 -19.43
C LEU A 20 -4.73 8.63 -18.89
N PRO A 21 -3.47 8.39 -19.28
CA PRO A 21 -2.30 9.01 -18.66
C PRO A 21 -2.32 10.54 -18.80
N ASP A 22 -2.63 11.07 -20.00
CA ASP A 22 -2.62 12.51 -20.26
C ASP A 22 -3.63 13.28 -19.39
N GLN A 23 -4.83 12.72 -19.23
CA GLN A 23 -5.89 13.37 -18.45
C GLN A 23 -5.58 13.34 -16.95
N VAL A 24 -4.95 12.25 -16.49
CA VAL A 24 -4.51 12.08 -15.11
C VAL A 24 -3.34 13.01 -14.81
N ALA A 25 -2.33 13.05 -15.68
CA ALA A 25 -1.16 13.92 -15.55
C ALA A 25 -1.55 15.40 -15.50
N ALA A 26 -2.50 15.84 -16.35
CA ALA A 26 -2.98 17.22 -16.38
C ALA A 26 -3.65 17.70 -15.07
N ARG A 27 -3.99 16.78 -14.15
CA ARG A 27 -4.69 17.08 -12.88
C ARG A 27 -4.01 16.43 -11.68
N SER A 28 -2.78 15.95 -11.83
CA SER A 28 -2.09 15.08 -10.88
C SER A 28 -2.00 15.71 -9.49
N GLU A 29 -1.59 16.97 -9.40
CA GLU A 29 -1.44 17.69 -8.12
C GLU A 29 -2.74 17.69 -7.30
N ASN A 30 -3.85 18.11 -7.91
CA ASN A 30 -5.16 18.13 -7.25
C ASN A 30 -5.62 16.72 -6.85
N ILE A 31 -5.42 15.72 -7.72
CA ILE A 31 -5.78 14.33 -7.42
C ILE A 31 -4.98 13.81 -6.22
N ILE A 32 -3.67 14.08 -6.19
CA ILE A 32 -2.77 13.69 -5.10
C ILE A 32 -3.23 14.29 -3.78
N GLU A 33 -3.51 15.60 -3.74
CA GLU A 33 -3.99 16.27 -2.52
C GLU A 33 -5.29 15.65 -1.99
N GLN A 34 -6.26 15.38 -2.88
CA GLN A 34 -7.53 14.78 -2.49
C GLN A 34 -7.36 13.34 -2.00
N LEU A 35 -6.53 12.54 -2.67
CA LEU A 35 -6.22 11.17 -2.24
C LEU A 35 -5.53 11.15 -0.88
N ILE A 36 -4.54 12.01 -0.65
CA ILE A 36 -3.89 12.15 0.67
C ILE A 36 -4.90 12.52 1.76
N ALA A 37 -5.83 13.43 1.46
CA ALA A 37 -6.87 13.80 2.41
C ALA A 37 -7.81 12.63 2.74
N CYS A 38 -8.19 11.81 1.74
CA CYS A 38 -8.98 10.60 1.94
C CYS A 38 -8.19 9.55 2.76
N LEU A 39 -6.91 9.34 2.45
CA LEU A 39 -6.06 8.35 3.13
C LEU A 39 -5.82 8.70 4.61
N LYS A 40 -5.64 9.99 4.93
CA LYS A 40 -5.36 10.45 6.29
C LYS A 40 -6.61 10.62 7.17
N LYS A 41 -7.74 11.06 6.58
CA LYS A 41 -8.92 11.55 7.33
C LYS A 41 -10.25 10.90 6.90
N GLY A 42 -10.25 10.02 5.91
CA GLY A 42 -11.45 9.36 5.43
C GLY A 42 -12.05 8.39 6.46
N SER A 43 -13.31 8.02 6.24
CA SER A 43 -13.91 6.85 6.90
C SER A 43 -13.13 5.58 6.52
N GLU A 44 -13.36 4.46 7.18
CA GLU A 44 -12.78 3.18 6.76
C GLU A 44 -13.13 2.84 5.30
N SER A 45 -14.39 2.98 4.90
CA SER A 45 -14.84 2.76 3.53
C SER A 45 -14.12 3.67 2.54
N GLU A 46 -14.07 4.97 2.83
CA GLU A 46 -13.40 5.98 2.01
C GLU A 46 -11.89 5.71 1.91
N GLY A 47 -11.24 5.37 3.03
CA GLY A 47 -9.81 5.06 3.07
C GLY A 47 -9.45 3.86 2.21
N LYS A 48 -10.20 2.76 2.29
CA LYS A 48 -9.97 1.58 1.45
C LYS A 48 -10.12 1.89 -0.04
N LEU A 49 -11.16 2.62 -0.41
CA LEU A 49 -11.34 3.07 -1.80
C LEU A 49 -10.19 3.99 -2.23
N ALA A 50 -9.78 4.92 -1.39
CA ALA A 50 -8.66 5.81 -1.67
C ALA A 50 -7.34 5.05 -1.86
N ALA A 51 -7.08 4.02 -1.06
CA ALA A 51 -5.90 3.16 -1.21
C ALA A 51 -5.86 2.51 -2.60
N ILE A 52 -6.99 1.91 -3.04
CA ILE A 52 -7.10 1.29 -4.36
C ILE A 52 -6.94 2.32 -5.48
N VAL A 53 -7.64 3.46 -5.39
CA VAL A 53 -7.57 4.53 -6.40
C VAL A 53 -6.17 5.12 -6.47
N THR A 54 -5.45 5.21 -5.34
CA THR A 54 -4.06 5.69 -5.32
C THR A 54 -3.13 4.73 -6.05
N SER A 55 -3.25 3.43 -5.81
CA SER A 55 -2.48 2.43 -6.56
C SER A 55 -2.77 2.51 -8.07
N LEU A 56 -4.05 2.59 -8.45
CA LEU A 56 -4.45 2.74 -9.85
C LEU A 56 -3.93 4.06 -10.44
N PHE A 57 -3.98 5.15 -9.69
CA PHE A 57 -3.44 6.45 -10.12
C PHE A 57 -1.94 6.38 -10.39
N CYS A 58 -1.15 5.72 -9.53
CA CYS A 58 0.27 5.48 -9.80
C CYS A 58 0.49 4.65 -11.08
N ILE A 59 -0.34 3.61 -11.31
CA ILE A 59 -0.30 2.82 -12.56
C ILE A 59 -0.60 3.69 -13.78
N GLN A 60 -1.56 4.62 -13.68
CA GLN A 60 -1.93 5.52 -14.77
C GLN A 60 -0.78 6.46 -15.15
N LEU A 61 -0.03 6.96 -14.17
CA LEU A 61 1.16 7.78 -14.41
C LEU A 61 2.29 6.95 -15.03
N GLY A 62 2.52 5.73 -14.53
CA GLY A 62 3.41 4.74 -15.15
C GLY A 62 4.90 5.09 -15.14
N GLU A 63 5.29 6.18 -14.46
CA GLU A 63 6.68 6.62 -14.32
C GLU A 63 7.12 6.63 -12.85
N PRO A 64 8.39 6.30 -12.56
CA PRO A 64 8.94 6.43 -11.22
C PRO A 64 8.96 7.90 -10.76
N ASN A 65 8.64 8.11 -9.49
CA ASN A 65 8.56 9.42 -8.85
C ASN A 65 8.67 9.25 -7.33
N ASP A 66 9.90 9.34 -6.80
CA ASP A 66 10.17 9.13 -5.36
C ASP A 66 9.44 10.17 -4.48
N ASP A 67 9.27 11.42 -4.94
CA ASP A 67 8.50 12.43 -4.20
C ASP A 67 7.03 12.02 -4.04
N LEU A 68 6.45 11.43 -5.09
CA LEU A 68 5.09 10.89 -5.07
C LEU A 68 5.00 9.69 -4.13
N TYR A 69 5.99 8.79 -4.16
CA TYR A 69 6.09 7.68 -3.23
C TYR A 69 6.07 8.17 -1.78
N VAL A 70 6.96 9.11 -1.43
CA VAL A 70 7.07 9.66 -0.07
C VAL A 70 5.74 10.26 0.39
N LYS A 71 5.07 11.06 -0.46
CA LYS A 71 3.77 11.67 -0.16
C LYS A 71 2.71 10.63 0.22
N PHE A 72 2.57 9.56 -0.55
CA PHE A 72 1.57 8.53 -0.28
C PHE A 72 1.97 7.59 0.85
N ARG A 73 3.25 7.21 0.94
CA ARG A 73 3.80 6.45 2.07
C ARG A 73 3.51 7.15 3.39
N ASP A 74 3.79 8.45 3.49
CA ASP A 74 3.57 9.23 4.71
C ASP A 74 2.08 9.41 5.05
N ALA A 75 1.19 9.27 4.07
CA ALA A 75 -0.26 9.23 4.29
C ALA A 75 -0.75 7.85 4.79
N ILE A 76 -0.13 6.76 4.34
CA ILE A 76 -0.56 5.38 4.60
C ILE A 76 0.06 4.79 5.87
N MET A 77 1.37 4.96 6.04
CA MET A 77 2.16 4.26 7.07
C MET A 77 1.67 4.51 8.52
N PRO A 78 1.25 5.72 8.92
CA PRO A 78 0.72 5.94 10.26
C PRO A 78 -0.49 5.05 10.58
N THR A 79 -1.43 4.93 9.64
CA THR A 79 -2.62 4.09 9.81
C THR A 79 -2.30 2.60 9.73
N LEU A 80 -1.36 2.21 8.85
CA LEU A 80 -0.94 0.81 8.73
C LEU A 80 -0.27 0.28 10.01
N ARG A 81 0.51 1.13 10.69
CA ARG A 81 1.21 0.81 11.94
C ARG A 81 0.33 0.91 13.19
N ASP A 82 -0.77 1.65 13.13
CA ASP A 82 -1.68 1.82 14.27
C ASP A 82 -2.57 0.58 14.47
N GLU A 83 -2.26 -0.21 15.49
CA GLU A 83 -2.99 -1.43 15.83
C GLU A 83 -4.42 -1.17 16.33
N THR A 84 -4.77 0.07 16.66
CA THR A 84 -6.13 0.47 17.03
C THR A 84 -7.06 0.65 15.82
N LYS A 85 -6.49 0.73 14.60
CA LYS A 85 -7.25 0.82 13.35
C LYS A 85 -7.78 -0.54 12.92
N SER A 86 -8.85 -0.53 12.13
CA SER A 86 -9.48 -1.76 11.66
C SER A 86 -8.51 -2.59 10.80
N LEU A 87 -8.59 -3.91 10.96
CA LEU A 87 -7.77 -4.85 10.19
C LEU A 87 -8.06 -4.75 8.68
N SER A 88 -9.31 -4.55 8.28
CA SER A 88 -9.69 -4.40 6.86
C SER A 88 -9.06 -3.15 6.21
N LEU A 89 -9.03 -2.02 6.92
CA LEU A 89 -8.37 -0.80 6.43
C LEU A 89 -6.86 -1.00 6.31
N ARG A 90 -6.24 -1.55 7.36
CA ARG A 90 -4.81 -1.85 7.38
C ARG A 90 -4.40 -2.83 6.27
N THR A 91 -5.24 -3.82 5.98
CA THR A 91 -5.03 -4.78 4.88
C THR A 91 -4.98 -4.08 3.53
N SER A 92 -5.94 -3.19 3.27
CA SER A 92 -5.97 -2.41 2.02
C SER A 92 -4.76 -1.48 1.91
N TYR A 93 -4.31 -0.92 3.04
CA TYR A 93 -3.17 -0.01 3.10
C TYR A 93 -1.83 -0.75 2.90
N ALA A 94 -1.70 -1.96 3.44
CA ALA A 94 -0.54 -2.83 3.22
C ALA A 94 -0.37 -3.16 1.73
N GLN A 95 -1.45 -3.56 1.05
CA GLN A 95 -1.44 -3.83 -0.39
C GLN A 95 -1.10 -2.58 -1.19
N ALA A 96 -1.76 -1.46 -0.89
CA ALA A 96 -1.60 -0.24 -1.65
C ALA A 96 -0.19 0.32 -1.56
N VAL A 97 0.42 0.37 -0.37
CA VAL A 97 1.79 0.90 -0.23
C VAL A 97 2.83 0.05 -0.95
N GLY A 98 2.64 -1.28 -1.00
CA GLY A 98 3.49 -2.18 -1.78
C GLY A 98 3.42 -1.89 -3.27
N ILE A 99 2.21 -1.75 -3.82
CA ILE A 99 2.00 -1.41 -5.24
C ILE A 99 2.54 -0.02 -5.56
N ILE A 100 2.29 0.97 -4.70
CA ILE A 100 2.79 2.33 -4.89
C ILE A 100 4.32 2.32 -4.92
N CYS A 101 4.97 1.71 -3.93
CA CYS A 101 6.44 1.60 -3.89
C CYS A 101 6.99 0.90 -5.14
N PHE A 102 6.39 -0.22 -5.55
CA PHE A 102 6.79 -0.97 -6.75
C PHE A 102 6.77 -0.13 -8.03
N ILE A 103 5.80 0.79 -8.17
CA ILE A 103 5.65 1.62 -9.37
C ILE A 103 6.49 2.89 -9.29
N THR A 104 6.48 3.55 -8.15
CA THR A 104 6.93 4.93 -8.05
C THR A 104 8.32 5.08 -7.42
N SER A 105 8.85 4.07 -6.72
CA SER A 105 10.13 4.22 -6.03
C SER A 105 11.29 3.62 -6.81
N GLU A 106 12.35 4.41 -7.02
CA GLU A 106 13.65 3.90 -7.50
C GLU A 106 14.68 3.81 -6.36
N ASP A 107 14.40 4.45 -5.22
CA ASP A 107 15.24 4.37 -4.03
C ASP A 107 15.16 2.98 -3.37
N ILE A 108 16.24 2.21 -3.55
CA ILE A 108 16.44 0.90 -2.92
C ILE A 108 16.35 0.99 -1.40
N SER A 109 16.90 2.03 -0.78
CA SER A 109 16.87 2.19 0.68
C SER A 109 15.43 2.37 1.17
N ALA A 110 14.66 3.22 0.49
CA ALA A 110 13.27 3.47 0.85
C ALA A 110 12.38 2.23 0.63
N THR A 111 12.71 1.41 -0.38
CA THR A 111 12.07 0.11 -0.63
C THR A 111 12.38 -0.89 0.47
N VAL A 112 13.66 -1.01 0.87
CA VAL A 112 14.10 -1.89 1.96
C VAL A 112 13.46 -1.50 3.30
N ASP A 113 13.33 -0.20 3.57
CA ASP A 113 12.67 0.27 4.80
C ASP A 113 11.17 -0.06 4.83
N LEU A 114 10.52 -0.04 3.67
CA LEU A 114 9.13 -0.51 3.56
C LEU A 114 9.06 -2.02 3.75
N MET A 115 9.96 -2.80 3.14
CA MET A 115 10.04 -4.25 3.33
C MET A 115 10.18 -4.61 4.82
N LYS A 116 11.12 -4.00 5.54
CA LYS A 116 11.25 -4.20 7.00
C LYS A 116 9.96 -3.86 7.76
N SER A 117 9.27 -2.79 7.34
CA SER A 117 7.99 -2.40 7.96
C SER A 117 6.88 -3.42 7.73
N LEU A 118 6.81 -4.03 6.54
CA LEU A 118 5.85 -5.09 6.21
C LEU A 118 6.18 -6.40 6.95
N GLU A 119 7.47 -6.73 7.08
CA GLU A 119 7.94 -7.90 7.83
C GLU A 119 7.54 -7.86 9.29
N ILE A 120 7.66 -6.71 9.95
CA ILE A 120 7.19 -6.53 11.34
C ILE A 120 5.69 -6.85 11.48
N ILE A 121 4.89 -6.68 10.42
CA ILE A 121 3.45 -6.99 10.44
C ILE A 121 3.24 -8.50 10.35
N PHE A 122 3.76 -9.17 9.31
CA PHE A 122 3.47 -10.59 9.11
C PHE A 122 4.32 -11.53 9.98
N SER A 123 5.45 -11.09 10.53
CA SER A 123 6.27 -11.88 11.47
C SER A 123 5.53 -12.25 12.76
N LYS A 124 4.46 -11.54 13.09
CA LYS A 124 3.55 -11.91 14.19
C LYS A 124 2.80 -13.23 13.95
N SER A 125 2.79 -13.71 12.71
CA SER A 125 2.27 -15.02 12.32
C SER A 125 3.29 -16.15 12.42
N TYR A 126 4.56 -15.85 12.75
CA TYR A 126 5.58 -16.88 12.91
C TYR A 126 5.21 -17.85 14.03
N LEU A 127 5.78 -19.06 13.95
CA LEU A 127 5.62 -20.05 15.00
C LEU A 127 6.14 -19.51 16.32
N LEU A 128 5.44 -19.84 17.39
CA LEU A 128 5.92 -19.59 18.74
C LEU A 128 7.16 -20.47 19.01
N ASN A 129 7.90 -20.15 20.08
CA ASN A 129 9.12 -20.89 20.45
C ASN A 129 8.88 -22.39 20.73
N ASP A 130 7.62 -22.79 20.94
CA ASP A 130 7.18 -24.17 21.13
C ASP A 130 6.74 -24.87 19.83
N GLY A 131 6.89 -24.20 18.68
CA GLY A 131 6.52 -24.73 17.37
C GLY A 131 5.02 -24.66 17.05
N THR A 132 4.21 -24.06 17.91
CA THR A 132 2.76 -23.92 17.68
C THR A 132 2.43 -22.66 16.88
N THR A 133 1.34 -22.73 16.11
CA THR A 133 0.80 -21.58 15.38
C THR A 133 0.05 -20.66 16.33
N PRO A 134 0.29 -19.33 16.30
CA PRO A 134 -0.47 -18.39 17.12
C PRO A 134 -1.97 -18.47 16.82
N ILE A 135 -2.81 -18.33 17.84
CA ILE A 135 -4.26 -18.15 17.65
C ILE A 135 -4.49 -16.71 17.21
N LEU A 136 -4.87 -16.53 15.94
CA LEU A 136 -5.05 -15.22 15.32
C LEU A 136 -6.53 -14.80 15.33
N ALA A 137 -6.78 -13.49 15.44
CA ALA A 137 -8.12 -12.93 15.21
C ALA A 137 -8.57 -13.18 13.76
N ARG A 138 -9.88 -13.25 13.51
CA ARG A 138 -10.48 -13.68 12.22
C ARG A 138 -9.90 -12.99 10.98
N ASP A 139 -9.63 -11.68 11.04
CA ASP A 139 -9.17 -10.88 9.89
C ASP A 139 -7.65 -10.63 9.89
N LEU A 140 -6.96 -11.09 10.93
CA LEU A 140 -5.52 -10.90 11.09
C LEU A 140 -4.69 -11.68 10.04
N PRO A 141 -5.09 -12.90 9.61
CA PRO A 141 -4.45 -13.59 8.50
C PRO A 141 -4.47 -12.78 7.19
N GLU A 142 -5.57 -12.08 6.87
CA GLU A 142 -5.67 -11.30 5.63
C GLU A 142 -4.66 -10.15 5.62
N LEU A 143 -4.50 -9.45 6.75
CA LEU A 143 -3.49 -8.41 6.91
C LEU A 143 -2.07 -8.97 6.72
N HIS A 144 -1.77 -10.12 7.33
CA HIS A 144 -0.45 -10.74 7.21
C HIS A 144 -0.18 -11.21 5.77
N THR A 145 -1.17 -11.81 5.10
CA THR A 145 -1.07 -12.19 3.68
C THR A 145 -0.86 -10.97 2.79
N ALA A 146 -1.59 -9.87 3.02
CA ALA A 146 -1.42 -8.62 2.29
C ALA A 146 -0.01 -8.03 2.47
N ALA A 147 0.48 -8.00 3.71
CA ALA A 147 1.83 -7.51 4.02
C ALA A 147 2.92 -8.38 3.38
N LEU A 148 2.80 -9.70 3.49
CA LEU A 148 3.73 -10.66 2.89
C LEU A 148 3.72 -10.58 1.36
N SER A 149 2.54 -10.50 0.73
CA SER A 149 2.42 -10.40 -0.74
C SER A 149 3.06 -9.11 -1.25
N SER A 150 2.85 -8.00 -0.54
CA SER A 150 3.48 -6.72 -0.85
C SER A 150 4.99 -6.78 -0.66
N TRP A 151 5.46 -7.44 0.39
CA TRP A 151 6.88 -7.66 0.63
C TRP A 151 7.52 -8.50 -0.48
N CYS A 152 6.88 -9.59 -0.91
CA CYS A 152 7.36 -10.43 -2.01
C CYS A 152 7.39 -9.68 -3.35
N LEU A 153 6.40 -8.81 -3.60
CA LEU A 153 6.39 -7.94 -4.77
C LEU A 153 7.62 -7.03 -4.80
N LEU A 154 7.96 -6.40 -3.67
CA LEU A 154 9.15 -5.54 -3.58
C LEU A 154 10.45 -6.35 -3.68
N LEU A 155 10.49 -7.55 -3.11
CA LEU A 155 11.65 -8.44 -3.28
C LEU A 155 11.93 -8.73 -4.77
N SER A 156 10.89 -8.81 -5.61
CA SER A 156 11.05 -9.07 -7.05
C SER A 156 11.77 -7.96 -7.81
N THR A 157 11.87 -6.76 -7.25
CA THR A 157 12.61 -5.63 -7.83
C THR A 157 14.00 -5.44 -7.21
N MET A 158 14.35 -6.19 -6.16
CA MET A 158 15.63 -6.07 -5.48
C MET A 158 16.78 -6.73 -6.27
N PRO A 159 18.01 -6.18 -6.20
CA PRO A 159 19.15 -6.82 -6.84
C PRO A 159 19.52 -8.14 -6.15
N ASN A 160 20.10 -9.09 -6.90
CA ASN A 160 20.34 -10.46 -6.43
C ASN A 160 21.17 -10.55 -5.14
N ASN A 161 22.11 -9.64 -4.92
CA ASN A 161 22.93 -9.62 -3.69
C ASN A 161 22.06 -9.45 -2.44
N TYR A 162 21.06 -8.57 -2.49
CA TYR A 162 20.13 -8.36 -1.38
C TYR A 162 19.28 -9.61 -1.11
N ALA A 163 18.78 -10.26 -2.16
CA ALA A 163 18.02 -11.51 -2.03
C ALA A 163 18.86 -12.64 -1.41
N HIS A 164 20.15 -12.71 -1.75
CA HIS A 164 21.07 -13.69 -1.17
C HIS A 164 21.35 -13.45 0.31
N ASP A 165 21.50 -12.19 0.72
CA ASP A 165 21.76 -11.83 2.12
C ASP A 165 20.56 -12.16 3.03
N LEU A 166 19.34 -12.13 2.50
CA LEU A 166 18.14 -12.44 3.26
C LEU A 166 17.93 -13.94 3.55
N ILE A 167 18.47 -14.82 2.71
CA ILE A 167 18.30 -16.29 2.84
C ILE A 167 19.36 -16.88 3.79
N ARG A 168 20.35 -16.09 4.21
CA ARG A 168 21.51 -16.54 4.97
C ARG A 168 21.33 -16.36 6.48
#